data_AF-A0A645IRD4-F1
#
_entry.id   AF-A0A645IRD4-F1
#
_cell.length_a   1.000
_cell.length_b   1.000
_cell.length_c   1.000
_cell.angle_alpha   90.00
_cell.angle_beta   90.00
_cell.angle_gamma   90.00
#
_symmetry.space_group_name_H-M   'P 1'
#
loop_
_entity.id
_entity.type
_entity.pdbx_description
1 polymer ?
#
loop_
_entity_poly.entity_id
_entity_poly.type
_entity_poly.pdbx_seq_one_letter_code
_entity_poly.pdbx_strand_id
1 'polypeptide(L)'
;MDKILDQDGKVVKEYKPELIEKIDMNAVNLDAVKAGMRDVTNGGDGTAKYAFEGFPIPNGGKTGSATFSKLQDEYGRTAYGVYVGFAPFDNPEIAVCIVIFDGGHGGSVAPVARAMYEEYFKETLKRDYPAYVPRYNFQIDTSGEQEKTQSEIELNIQH
;
A
#
# COMPACT_ATOMS: atom_id res chain seq x y z
N MET A 1 -12.36 5.33 -12.45
CA MET A 1 -13.42 4.84 -13.36
C MET A 1 -13.03 5.47 -14.69
N ASP A 2 -12.31 4.71 -15.50
CA ASP A 2 -11.41 5.34 -16.46
C ASP A 2 -12.10 5.51 -17.81
N LYS A 3 -13.03 4.60 -18.15
CA LYS A 3 -13.86 4.67 -19.34
C LYS A 3 -15.26 4.09 -19.08
N ILE A 4 -16.28 4.68 -19.71
CA ILE A 4 -17.61 4.10 -19.86
C ILE A 4 -17.71 3.59 -21.30
N LEU A 5 -18.06 2.32 -21.48
CA LEU A 5 -18.31 1.71 -22.77
C LEU A 5 -19.82 1.58 -23.01
N ASP A 6 -20.25 1.64 -24.27
CA ASP A 6 -21.61 1.26 -24.66
C ASP A 6 -21.74 -0.26 -24.85
N GLN A 7 -22.92 -0.71 -25.27
CA GLN A 7 -23.23 -2.13 -25.50
C GLN A 7 -22.40 -2.75 -26.64
N ASP A 8 -21.79 -1.92 -27.50
CA ASP A 8 -20.95 -2.34 -28.62
C ASP A 8 -19.45 -2.27 -28.28
N GLY A 9 -19.11 -1.96 -27.02
CA GLY A 9 -17.72 -1.84 -26.56
C GLY A 9 -17.03 -0.54 -26.99
N LYS A 10 -17.77 0.44 -27.53
CA LYS A 10 -17.22 1.73 -27.93
C LYS A 10 -17.16 2.67 -26.74
N VAL A 11 -16.07 3.42 -26.64
CA VAL A 11 -15.85 4.38 -25.55
C VAL A 11 -16.83 5.54 -25.66
N VAL A 12 -17.74 5.64 -24.70
CA VAL A 12 -18.75 6.70 -24.57
C VAL A 12 -18.18 7.88 -23.78
N LYS A 13 -17.33 7.60 -22.79
CA LYS A 13 -16.70 8.64 -21.96
C LYS A 13 -15.36 8.15 -21.42
N GLU A 14 -14.34 8.99 -21.51
CA GLU A 14 -13.02 8.77 -20.91
C GLU A 14 -12.78 9.83 -19.85
N TYR A 15 -12.36 9.40 -18.66
CA TYR A 15 -12.06 10.31 -17.54
C TYR A 15 -10.55 10.48 -17.45
N LYS A 16 -10.06 11.70 -17.74
CA LYS A 16 -8.65 12.05 -17.61
C LYS A 16 -8.39 12.70 -16.25
N PRO A 17 -7.17 12.58 -15.69
CA PRO A 17 -6.81 13.30 -14.48
C PRO A 17 -6.96 14.81 -14.69
N GLU A 18 -7.70 15.46 -13.79
CA GLU A 18 -7.85 16.91 -13.77
C GLU A 18 -6.93 17.50 -12.70
N LEU A 19 -6.11 18.48 -13.08
CA LEU A 19 -5.30 19.22 -12.12
C LEU A 19 -6.20 20.18 -11.34
N ILE A 20 -6.51 19.81 -10.09
CA ILE A 20 -7.35 20.61 -9.19
C ILE A 20 -6.57 21.83 -8.69
N GLU A 21 -5.35 21.60 -8.21
CA GLU A 21 -4.52 22.62 -7.60
C GLU A 21 -3.04 22.27 -7.75
N LYS A 22 -2.20 23.30 -7.94
CA LYS A 22 -0.75 23.17 -7.89
C LYS A 22 -0.24 24.01 -6.74
N ILE A 23 0.33 23.35 -5.74
CA ILE A 23 0.97 24.03 -4.62
C ILE A 23 2.26 24.68 -5.12
N ASP A 24 2.40 26.00 -4.94
CA ASP A 24 3.63 26.71 -5.23
C ASP A 24 4.62 26.51 -4.06
N MET A 25 5.41 25.44 -4.16
CA MET A 25 6.43 25.10 -3.18
C MET A 25 7.82 25.35 -3.78
N ASN A 26 8.66 26.06 -3.03
CA ASN A 26 10.07 26.21 -3.39
C ASN A 26 10.72 24.84 -3.60
N ALA A 27 11.43 24.66 -4.73
CA ALA A 27 12.09 23.40 -5.08
C ALA A 27 13.02 22.88 -3.97
N VAL A 28 13.76 23.77 -3.30
CA VAL A 28 14.65 23.41 -2.18
C VAL A 28 13.86 22.81 -1.01
N ASN A 29 12.66 23.33 -0.72
CA ASN A 29 11.81 22.79 0.33
C ASN A 29 11.24 21.42 -0.06
N LEU A 30 10.82 21.28 -1.32
CA LEU A 30 10.32 20.00 -1.83
C LEU A 30 11.40 18.93 -1.80
N ASP A 31 12.62 19.27 -2.19
CA ASP A 31 13.77 18.37 -2.17
C ASP A 31 14.14 17.98 -0.74
N ALA A 32 14.11 18.92 0.21
CA ALA A 32 14.32 18.63 1.63
C ALA A 32 13.24 17.69 2.19
N VAL A 33 11.97 17.89 1.83
CA VAL A 33 10.87 17.00 2.21
C VAL A 33 11.08 15.61 1.63
N LYS A 34 11.38 15.49 0.33
CA LYS A 34 11.66 14.21 -0.32
C LYS A 34 12.86 13.50 0.31
N ALA A 35 13.95 14.22 0.59
CA ALA A 35 15.11 13.67 1.28
C ALA A 35 14.75 13.10 2.66
N GLY A 36 13.99 13.85 3.46
CA GLY A 36 13.49 13.36 4.75
C GLY A 36 12.59 12.12 4.60
N MET A 37 11.76 12.07 3.56
CA MET A 37 10.95 10.88 3.26
C MET A 37 11.79 9.68 2.84
N ARG A 38 12.91 9.89 2.16
CA ARG A 38 13.87 8.83 1.80
C ARG A 38 14.60 8.28 3.03
N ASP A 39 14.96 9.16 3.96
CA ASP A 39 15.67 8.79 5.18
C ASP A 39 14.78 7.97 6.13
N VAL A 40 13.46 8.16 6.11
CA VAL A 40 12.53 7.31 6.87
C VAL A 40 12.58 5.85 6.42
N THR A 41 12.79 5.60 5.13
CA THR A 41 12.74 4.26 4.52
C THR A 41 14.13 3.64 4.33
N ASN A 42 15.19 4.44 4.24
CA ASN A 42 16.56 3.97 3.97
C ASN A 42 17.63 4.49 4.94
N GLY A 43 17.33 5.50 5.76
CA GLY A 43 18.27 6.12 6.69
C GLY A 43 18.64 5.21 7.86
N GLY A 44 19.75 5.53 8.53
CA GLY A 44 20.26 4.76 9.67
C GLY A 44 19.21 4.54 10.77
N ASP A 45 18.52 5.62 11.13
CA ASP A 45 17.46 5.70 12.15
C ASP A 45 16.04 5.77 11.54
N GLY A 46 15.89 5.37 10.28
CA GLY A 46 14.62 5.44 9.56
C GLY A 46 13.54 4.59 10.23
N THR A 47 12.40 5.20 10.56
CA THR A 47 11.29 4.54 11.28
C THR A 47 10.57 3.46 10.47
N ALA A 48 10.76 3.42 9.15
CA ALA A 48 10.25 2.38 8.25
C ALA A 48 11.37 1.54 7.61
N LYS A 49 12.64 1.76 7.99
CA LYS A 49 13.82 1.09 7.42
C LYS A 49 13.67 -0.43 7.34
N TYR A 50 13.30 -1.06 8.45
CA TYR A 50 13.15 -2.52 8.52
C TYR A 50 12.08 -3.07 7.58
N ALA A 51 11.04 -2.29 7.29
CA ALA A 51 10.00 -2.69 6.36
C ALA A 51 10.58 -2.76 4.93
N PHE A 52 11.41 -1.80 4.54
CA PHE A 52 11.95 -1.68 3.18
C PHE A 52 13.35 -2.27 2.98
N GLU A 53 13.94 -2.86 4.01
CA GLU A 53 15.24 -3.53 3.91
C GLU A 53 15.27 -4.59 2.80
N GLY A 54 16.21 -4.43 1.88
CA GLY A 54 16.38 -5.31 0.72
C GLY A 54 15.35 -5.11 -0.40
N PHE A 55 14.39 -4.18 -0.28
CA PHE A 55 13.50 -3.82 -1.39
C PHE A 55 14.28 -2.96 -2.40
N PRO A 56 14.39 -3.39 -3.68
CA PRO A 56 15.36 -2.79 -4.60
C PRO A 56 14.89 -1.50 -5.26
N ILE A 57 13.59 -1.19 -5.22
CA ILE A 57 13.03 0.00 -5.84
C ILE A 57 13.11 1.17 -4.84
N PRO A 58 13.85 2.25 -5.16
CA PRO A 58 13.95 3.41 -4.28
C PRO A 58 12.57 3.99 -4.00
N ASN A 59 12.30 4.32 -2.75
CA ASN A 59 10.99 4.80 -2.30
C ASN A 59 11.17 5.85 -1.20
N GLY A 60 10.15 6.69 -1.03
CA GLY A 60 10.06 7.65 0.06
C GLY A 60 8.77 7.45 0.85
N GLY A 61 8.82 7.70 2.16
CA GLY A 61 7.64 7.59 3.00
C GLY A 61 7.74 8.35 4.31
N LYS A 62 6.64 8.34 5.06
CA LYS A 62 6.56 8.91 6.39
C LYS A 62 5.67 8.06 7.28
N THR A 63 6.15 7.81 8.49
CA THR A 63 5.38 7.15 9.55
C THR A 63 4.63 8.17 10.41
N GLY A 64 3.47 7.77 10.92
CA GLY A 64 2.71 8.47 11.94
C GLY A 64 2.09 7.50 12.95
N SER A 65 1.71 8.04 14.10
CA SER A 65 0.92 7.36 15.12
C SER A 65 -0.21 8.29 15.53
N ALA A 66 -1.44 7.79 15.66
CA ALA A 66 -2.58 8.58 16.11
C ALA A 66 -3.31 7.90 17.27
N THR A 67 -3.23 8.49 18.45
CA THR A 67 -3.96 8.06 19.66
C THR A 67 -5.36 8.66 19.62
N PHE A 68 -6.40 7.84 19.72
CA PHE A 68 -7.80 8.33 19.67
C PHE A 68 -8.33 8.74 21.05
N SER A 69 -7.75 8.21 22.14
CA SER A 69 -8.13 8.54 23.52
C SER A 69 -6.97 8.33 24.47
N LYS A 70 -6.89 9.14 25.53
CA LYS A 70 -5.92 8.93 26.63
C LYS A 70 -6.19 7.64 27.42
N LEU A 71 -7.42 7.13 27.37
CA LEU A 71 -7.85 5.91 28.06
C LEU A 71 -7.80 4.68 27.14
N GLN A 72 -7.25 4.78 25.92
CA GLN A 72 -7.29 3.68 24.95
C GLN A 72 -6.67 2.38 25.49
N ASP A 73 -5.62 2.49 26.31
CA ASP A 73 -4.92 1.33 26.86
C ASP A 73 -5.81 0.59 27.88
N GLU A 74 -6.68 1.31 28.61
CA GLU A 74 -7.66 0.73 29.54
C GLU A 74 -8.73 -0.09 28.80
N TYR A 75 -8.98 0.23 27.53
CA TYR A 75 -9.88 -0.53 26.65
C TYR A 75 -9.15 -1.64 25.87
N GLY A 76 -7.87 -1.89 26.15
CA GLY A 76 -7.06 -2.86 25.41
C GLY A 76 -6.81 -2.46 23.96
N ARG A 77 -6.84 -1.16 23.66
CA ARG A 77 -6.62 -0.58 22.33
C ARG A 77 -5.22 0.04 22.27
N THR A 78 -4.71 0.26 21.06
CA THR A 78 -3.45 1.00 20.87
C THR A 78 -3.60 2.09 19.81
N ALA A 79 -2.56 2.89 19.62
CA ALA A 79 -2.58 3.98 18.65
C ALA A 79 -2.78 3.42 17.23
N TYR A 80 -3.34 4.22 16.33
CA TYR A 80 -3.40 3.87 14.93
C TYR A 80 -2.00 3.95 14.34
N GLY A 81 -1.63 2.97 13.53
CA GLY A 81 -0.43 3.02 12.72
C GLY A 81 -0.76 3.69 11.39
N VAL A 82 0.00 4.73 11.03
CA VAL A 82 -0.20 5.48 9.79
C VAL A 82 1.07 5.46 8.96
N TYR A 83 0.95 5.15 7.68
CA TYR A 83 2.05 5.26 6.72
C TYR A 83 1.58 5.92 5.44
N VAL A 84 2.36 6.88 4.94
CA VAL A 84 2.20 7.44 3.61
C VAL A 84 3.50 7.31 2.84
N GLY A 85 3.44 7.03 1.55
CA GLY A 85 4.66 6.92 0.75
C GLY A 85 4.41 6.84 -0.73
N PHE A 86 5.50 6.86 -1.49
CA PHE A 86 5.49 6.71 -2.94
C PHE A 86 6.72 5.96 -3.45
N ALA A 87 6.62 5.44 -4.67
CA ALA A 87 7.70 4.80 -5.40
C ALA A 87 7.46 4.87 -6.93
N PRO A 88 8.51 4.84 -7.77
CA PRO A 88 9.92 5.04 -7.44
C PRO A 88 10.22 6.44 -6.88
N PHE A 89 11.37 6.64 -6.24
CA PHE A 89 11.69 7.91 -5.57
C PHE A 89 11.84 9.09 -6.54
N ASP A 90 12.54 8.89 -7.65
CA ASP A 90 12.88 9.96 -8.59
C ASP A 90 11.73 10.30 -9.55
N ASN A 91 11.02 9.26 -10.03
CA ASN A 91 9.86 9.39 -10.90
C ASN A 91 8.70 8.57 -10.33
N PRO A 92 7.92 9.11 -9.37
CA PRO A 92 6.87 8.36 -8.69
C PRO A 92 5.76 7.89 -9.64
N GLU A 93 5.41 6.60 -9.55
CA GLU A 93 4.35 5.95 -10.33
C GLU A 93 3.15 5.55 -9.46
N ILE A 94 3.40 5.26 -8.18
CA ILE A 94 2.38 4.91 -7.18
C ILE A 94 2.61 5.69 -5.89
N ALA A 95 1.52 6.14 -5.28
CA ALA A 95 1.47 6.67 -3.92
C ALA A 95 0.44 5.88 -3.09
N VAL A 96 0.76 5.64 -1.82
CA VAL A 96 -0.08 4.87 -0.89
C VAL A 96 -0.29 5.64 0.40
N CYS A 97 -1.48 5.48 0.99
CA CYS A 97 -1.83 5.95 2.32
C CYS A 97 -2.48 4.79 3.07
N ILE A 98 -1.94 4.46 4.23
CA ILE A 98 -2.29 3.27 5.00
C ILE A 98 -2.60 3.72 6.41
N VAL A 99 -3.77 3.32 6.90
CA VAL A 99 -4.20 3.51 8.28
C VAL A 99 -4.66 2.16 8.80
N ILE A 100 -4.01 1.69 9.87
CA ILE A 100 -4.43 0.48 10.58
C ILE A 100 -4.80 0.89 12.00
N PHE A 101 -6.06 0.65 12.36
CA PHE A 101 -6.53 0.83 13.73
C PHE A 101 -5.86 -0.19 14.63
N ASP A 102 -5.45 0.27 15.81
CA ASP A 102 -4.63 -0.53 16.74
C ASP A 102 -3.31 -1.03 16.12
N GLY A 103 -2.77 -0.32 15.13
CA GLY A 103 -1.49 -0.64 14.50
C GLY A 103 -0.25 -0.27 15.33
N GLY A 104 -0.40 0.53 16.39
CA GLY A 104 0.66 1.01 17.28
C GLY A 104 1.48 2.17 16.70
N HIS A 105 2.16 1.96 15.57
CA HIS A 105 2.94 3.03 14.93
C HIS A 105 3.10 2.84 13.42
N GLY A 106 3.48 3.90 12.71
CA GLY A 106 3.61 3.84 11.24
C GLY A 106 4.63 2.82 10.72
N GLY A 107 5.64 2.50 11.52
CA GLY A 107 6.68 1.53 11.15
C GLY A 107 6.17 0.08 11.16
N SER A 108 5.24 -0.29 12.04
CA SER A 108 4.64 -1.63 12.07
C SER A 108 3.69 -1.87 10.91
N VAL A 109 3.12 -0.81 10.32
CA VAL A 109 2.18 -0.88 9.19
C VAL A 109 2.85 -0.64 7.83
N ALA A 110 4.05 -0.03 7.81
CA ALA A 110 4.87 0.15 6.61
C ALA A 110 5.10 -1.12 5.77
N PRO A 111 5.15 -2.35 6.33
CA PRO A 111 5.28 -3.55 5.51
C PRO A 111 4.11 -3.78 4.55
N VAL A 112 2.91 -3.25 4.85
CA VAL A 112 1.77 -3.27 3.92
C VAL A 112 2.09 -2.43 2.68
N ALA A 113 2.77 -1.28 2.82
CA ALA A 113 3.21 -0.50 1.67
C ALA A 113 4.24 -1.26 0.82
N ARG A 114 5.18 -1.98 1.45
CA ARG A 114 6.12 -2.84 0.72
C ARG A 114 5.39 -3.91 -0.09
N ALA A 115 4.43 -4.60 0.52
CA ALA A 115 3.59 -5.57 -0.17
C ALA A 115 2.89 -4.98 -1.40
N MET A 116 2.30 -3.79 -1.27
CA MET A 116 1.66 -3.09 -2.38
C MET A 116 2.66 -2.74 -3.48
N TYR A 117 3.87 -2.29 -3.13
CA TYR A 117 4.92 -2.01 -4.12
C TYR A 117 5.44 -3.29 -4.79
N GLU A 118 5.62 -4.39 -4.05
CA GLU A 118 6.03 -5.68 -4.60
C GLU A 118 5.05 -6.18 -5.66
N GLU A 119 3.74 -6.06 -5.42
CA GLU A 119 2.74 -6.44 -6.42
C GLU A 119 2.67 -5.42 -7.58
N TYR A 120 2.68 -4.12 -7.29
CA TYR A 120 2.63 -3.08 -8.33
C TYR A 120 3.81 -3.18 -9.31
N PHE A 121 5.02 -3.42 -8.80
CA PHE A 121 6.24 -3.53 -9.60
C PHE A 121 6.61 -4.97 -9.94
N LYS A 122 5.71 -5.94 -9.82
CA LYS A 122 6.00 -7.38 -9.99
C LYS A 122 6.75 -7.70 -11.28
N GLU A 123 6.34 -7.14 -12.41
CA GLU A 123 7.01 -7.38 -13.70
C GLU A 123 8.36 -6.69 -13.79
N THR A 124 8.50 -5.48 -13.23
CA THR A 124 9.78 -4.76 -13.09
C THR A 124 10.74 -5.55 -12.20
N LEU A 125 10.27 -6.10 -11.07
CA LEU A 125 11.08 -6.91 -10.16
C LEU A 125 11.56 -8.19 -10.82
N LYS A 126 10.69 -8.92 -11.53
CA LYS A 126 11.08 -10.12 -12.29
C LYS A 126 12.12 -9.83 -13.37
N ARG A 127 11.97 -8.71 -14.08
CA ARG A 127 12.84 -8.34 -15.21
C ARG A 127 14.19 -7.81 -14.75
N ASP A 128 14.19 -6.86 -13.82
CA ASP A 128 15.38 -6.07 -13.48
C ASP A 128 16.09 -6.61 -12.22
N TYR A 129 15.39 -7.38 -11.39
CA TYR A 129 15.91 -7.98 -10.15
C TYR A 129 15.55 -9.47 -10.05
N PRO A 130 16.01 -10.34 -10.97
CA PRO A 130 15.57 -11.73 -11.03
C PRO A 130 15.92 -12.58 -9.80
N ALA A 131 16.88 -12.14 -8.98
CA ALA A 131 17.21 -12.76 -7.70
C ALA A 131 16.35 -12.26 -6.52
N TYR A 132 15.51 -11.24 -6.74
CA TYR A 132 14.64 -10.69 -5.72
C TYR A 132 13.48 -11.65 -5.44
N VAL A 133 13.34 -12.03 -4.17
CA VAL A 133 12.19 -12.79 -3.68
C VAL A 133 11.29 -11.82 -2.92
N PRO A 134 10.03 -11.60 -3.37
CA PRO A 134 9.08 -10.78 -2.64
C PRO A 134 8.95 -11.25 -1.19
N ARG A 135 8.96 -10.32 -0.24
CA ARG A 135 8.81 -10.64 1.18
C ARG A 135 7.39 -11.15 1.47
N TYR A 136 6.42 -10.70 0.68
CA TYR A 136 5.02 -11.10 0.79
C TYR A 136 4.56 -11.77 -0.51
N ASN A 137 4.05 -13.00 -0.41
CA ASN A 137 3.46 -13.71 -1.53
C ASN A 137 1.94 -13.79 -1.34
N PHE A 138 1.18 -13.16 -2.25
CA PHE A 138 -0.29 -13.07 -2.20
C PHE A 138 -0.98 -14.12 -3.06
N GLN A 139 -0.32 -15.22 -3.41
CA GLN A 139 -1.00 -16.35 -4.03
C GLN A 139 -2.04 -16.89 -3.04
N ILE A 140 -3.29 -16.44 -3.20
CA ILE A 140 -4.45 -17.03 -2.55
C ILE A 140 -4.61 -18.40 -3.20
N ASP A 141 -4.52 -19.46 -2.40
CA ASP A 141 -4.83 -20.81 -2.85
C ASP A 141 -6.33 -20.90 -3.15
N THR A 142 -6.70 -20.71 -4.41
CA THR A 142 -8.08 -20.85 -4.88
C THR A 142 -8.47 -22.31 -5.11
N SER A 143 -7.63 -23.29 -4.77
CA SER A 143 -7.93 -24.71 -4.99
C SER A 143 -9.04 -25.28 -4.08
N GLY A 144 -9.44 -24.54 -3.04
CA GLY A 144 -10.46 -24.95 -2.07
C GLY A 144 -11.90 -24.47 -2.33
N GLU A 145 -12.14 -23.57 -3.29
CA GLU A 145 -13.50 -23.12 -3.63
C GLU A 145 -14.02 -23.88 -4.87
N GLN A 146 -14.22 -25.19 -4.71
CA GLN A 146 -15.16 -25.90 -5.58
C GLN A 146 -16.58 -25.64 -5.07
N GLU A 147 -17.45 -25.20 -5.97
CA GLU A 147 -18.87 -24.96 -5.77
C GLU A 147 -19.52 -26.07 -4.92
N LYS A 148 -19.98 -25.73 -3.71
CA LYS A 148 -20.94 -26.59 -3.01
C LYS A 148 -22.19 -26.66 -3.87
N THR A 149 -22.39 -27.78 -4.53
CA THR A 149 -23.62 -28.07 -5.28
C THR A 149 -24.82 -28.04 -4.33
N GLN A 150 -25.95 -27.51 -4.83
CA GLN A 150 -27.23 -27.35 -4.11
C GLN A 150 -27.69 -28.59 -3.32
N SER A 151 -27.25 -29.79 -3.69
CA SER A 151 -27.55 -31.04 -2.96
C SER A 151 -26.99 -31.11 -1.54
N GLU A 152 -25.89 -30.43 -1.22
CA GLU A 152 -25.32 -30.44 0.15
C GLU A 152 -26.06 -29.50 1.11
N ILE A 153 -26.78 -28.50 0.58
CA ILE A 153 -27.51 -27.52 1.39
C ILE A 153 -28.84 -28.10 1.90
N GLU A 154 -29.50 -28.97 1.11
CA GLU A 154 -30.78 -29.58 1.51
C GLU A 154 -30.64 -30.66 2.61
N LEU A 155 -29.45 -31.26 2.78
CA LEU A 155 -29.23 -32.31 3.80
C LEU A 155 -29.09 -31.76 5.23
N ASN A 156 -28.77 -30.48 5.40
CA ASN A 156 -28.49 -29.88 6.72
C ASN A 156 -29.68 -29.12 7.35
N ILE A 157 -30.88 -29.20 6.76
CA ILE A 157 -32.09 -28.55 7.29
C ILE A 157 -33.00 -29.54 8.06
N GLN A 158 -32.60 -30.81 8.18
CA GLN A 158 -33.43 -31.83 8.85
C GLN A 158 -32.96 -32.33 10.23
N HIS A 159 -32.10 -31.60 10.96
CA HIS A 159 -31.82 -31.91 12.37
C HIS A 159 -32.06 -30.70 13.28
#